data_AF-A0A3A6EQE0-F1
#
_entry.id   AF-A0A3A6EQE0-F1
#
_cell.length_a   1.000
_cell.length_b   1.000
_cell.length_c   1.000
_cell.angle_alpha   90.00
_cell.angle_beta   90.00
_cell.angle_gamma   90.00
#
_symmetry.space_group_name_H-M   'P 1'
#
loop_
_entity.id
_entity.type
_entity.pdbx_description
1 polymer ?
#
loop_
_entity_poly.entity_id
_entity_poly.type
_entity_poly.pdbx_seq_one_letter_code
_entity_poly.pdbx_strand_id
1 'polypeptide(L)'
;MRCTHCGADIPEGMLICPDCRNEVQMVPDYNPLEDVLVREVRGSVEDATRPIRTDDIRRYRSGADQGSGNSTRVLSQGELERIRAERMGRTSSVRRGNTQGGRTQGEARRNTGNMRQSTGNLRQNTGNMRQSTGQMRSGTGAVRQNGVGSGRDAEEKRRQQAVRKKRAIKKRRRLVAGILLVLLVVLGGVGFVVYQNSYDGVVAKAYQAMQTGDYHASEKLFQRAIRKDAKKAEAYTGISKLYIQQKKEDEAEEMFLTAIDSQPENAALYQAAIQFYVDTKQVEQISGMLSGCSDAVLSKVSAYVSDMPEFSLEEGNYTEVQEVALTGDGKIYYTLDDSEPTTESIEYTEPILLEEGTTTIKTIAVNKKGIPSLTASRTYTIEIPIEDAPAVTPSTGQYSVPTQITIQVPEGYTAYYTIDGTTPSAASTPYTGPVDMPEGSTIFSAVLINDAGKMTQVTKRNYLLEYE
;
A
#
# COMPACT_ATOMS: atom_id res chain seq x y z
N MET A 1 -23.65 -40.95 -17.81
CA MET A 1 -23.28 -39.86 -18.75
C MET A 1 -22.00 -40.21 -19.50
N ARG A 2 -21.57 -39.53 -20.56
CA ARG A 2 -20.30 -39.85 -21.25
C ARG A 2 -19.21 -38.83 -20.97
N CYS A 3 -17.99 -39.31 -20.74
CA CYS A 3 -16.83 -38.46 -20.51
C CYS A 3 -16.49 -37.64 -21.76
N THR A 4 -16.43 -36.31 -21.64
CA THR A 4 -16.03 -35.40 -22.73
C THR A 4 -14.58 -35.61 -23.18
N HIS A 5 -13.69 -36.04 -22.27
CA HIS A 5 -12.28 -36.31 -22.58
C HIS A 5 -11.98 -37.68 -23.22
N CYS A 6 -12.67 -38.76 -22.85
CA CYS A 6 -12.35 -40.12 -23.33
C CYS A 6 -13.52 -40.92 -23.93
N GLY A 7 -14.74 -40.40 -23.88
CA GLY A 7 -15.94 -41.04 -24.42
C GLY A 7 -16.55 -42.18 -23.58
N ALA A 8 -15.90 -42.59 -22.50
CA ALA A 8 -16.36 -43.66 -21.61
C ALA A 8 -17.72 -43.35 -20.94
N ASP A 9 -18.54 -44.37 -20.72
CA ASP A 9 -19.80 -44.26 -19.98
C ASP A 9 -19.53 -44.22 -18.46
N ILE A 10 -19.88 -43.10 -17.84
CA ILE A 10 -19.72 -42.78 -16.43
C ILE A 10 -21.03 -43.10 -15.68
N PRO A 11 -20.98 -43.91 -14.60
CA PRO A 11 -22.12 -44.15 -13.71
C PRO A 11 -22.68 -42.87 -13.06
N GLU A 12 -23.94 -42.89 -12.68
CA GLU A 12 -24.57 -41.77 -11.96
C GLU A 12 -23.93 -41.60 -10.56
N GLY A 13 -23.72 -40.35 -10.15
CA GLY A 13 -23.11 -40.00 -8.86
C GLY A 13 -21.57 -39.94 -8.82
N MET A 14 -20.86 -40.27 -9.91
CA MET A 14 -19.40 -40.14 -9.97
C MET A 14 -18.95 -38.76 -10.48
N LEU A 15 -18.20 -38.02 -9.65
CA LEU A 15 -17.58 -36.73 -10.01
C LEU A 15 -16.29 -36.86 -10.83
N ILE A 16 -15.72 -38.07 -10.92
CA ILE A 16 -14.45 -38.35 -11.62
C ILE A 16 -14.66 -39.54 -12.56
N CYS A 17 -14.19 -39.44 -13.80
CA CYS A 17 -14.28 -40.52 -14.77
C CYS A 17 -13.38 -41.71 -14.36
N PRO A 18 -13.90 -42.95 -14.27
CA PRO A 18 -13.11 -44.10 -13.81
C PRO A 18 -11.93 -44.45 -14.73
N ASP A 19 -12.05 -44.20 -16.04
CA ASP A 19 -11.04 -44.60 -17.03
C ASP A 19 -9.92 -43.57 -17.20
N CYS A 20 -10.25 -42.28 -17.33
CA CYS A 20 -9.26 -41.22 -17.58
C CYS A 20 -8.92 -40.36 -16.35
N ARG A 21 -9.63 -40.53 -15.22
CA ARG A 21 -9.49 -39.76 -13.97
C ARG A 21 -9.68 -38.23 -14.08
N ASN A 22 -10.17 -37.71 -15.21
CA ASN A 22 -10.60 -36.32 -15.27
C ASN A 22 -11.94 -36.12 -14.53
N GLU A 23 -12.08 -34.94 -13.94
CA GLU A 23 -13.31 -34.47 -13.34
C GLU A 23 -14.43 -34.34 -14.39
N VAL A 24 -15.66 -34.60 -13.95
CA VAL A 24 -16.83 -34.75 -14.81
C VAL A 24 -17.67 -33.48 -14.75
N GLN A 25 -17.56 -32.63 -15.78
CA GLN A 25 -18.44 -31.47 -15.91
C GLN A 25 -19.91 -31.92 -16.06
N MET A 26 -20.72 -31.64 -15.04
CA MET A 26 -22.14 -32.00 -14.99
C MET A 26 -23.06 -31.05 -15.75
N VAL A 27 -22.58 -29.84 -16.09
CA VAL A 27 -23.35 -28.82 -16.84
C VAL A 27 -22.65 -28.56 -18.17
N PRO A 28 -23.25 -28.91 -19.33
CA PRO A 28 -22.59 -28.84 -20.64
C PRO A 28 -22.12 -27.45 -21.09
N ASP A 29 -22.75 -26.38 -20.58
CA ASP A 29 -22.58 -25.02 -21.11
C ASP A 29 -21.84 -24.06 -20.16
N TYR A 30 -21.31 -24.53 -19.02
CA TYR A 30 -20.58 -23.65 -18.09
C TYR A 30 -19.08 -23.59 -18.42
N ASN A 31 -18.70 -22.65 -19.29
CA ASN A 31 -17.32 -22.32 -19.60
C ASN A 31 -16.87 -21.05 -18.82
N PRO A 32 -16.13 -21.17 -17.70
CA PRO A 32 -15.75 -20.02 -16.88
C PRO A 32 -14.80 -19.02 -17.58
N LEU A 33 -14.22 -19.36 -18.74
CA LEU A 33 -13.43 -18.43 -19.55
C LEU A 33 -14.29 -17.44 -20.36
N GLU A 34 -15.54 -17.79 -20.69
CA GLU A 34 -16.41 -16.88 -21.44
C GLU A 34 -16.93 -15.72 -20.57
N ASP A 35 -17.26 -15.95 -19.30
CA ASP A 35 -17.67 -14.89 -18.38
C ASP A 35 -16.57 -13.83 -18.15
N VAL A 36 -15.30 -14.24 -18.20
CA VAL A 36 -14.15 -13.32 -18.11
C VAL A 36 -14.05 -12.47 -19.38
N LEU A 37 -14.12 -13.10 -20.56
CA LEU A 37 -14.13 -12.42 -21.86
C LEU A 37 -15.33 -11.46 -22.02
N VAL A 38 -16.51 -11.84 -21.55
CA VAL A 38 -17.72 -10.99 -21.63
C VAL A 38 -17.59 -9.74 -20.74
N ARG A 39 -16.93 -9.82 -19.59
CA ARG A 39 -16.63 -8.65 -18.74
C ARG A 39 -15.66 -7.69 -19.43
N GLU A 40 -14.59 -8.21 -20.02
CA GLU A 40 -13.53 -7.41 -20.64
C GLU A 40 -13.99 -6.77 -21.98
N VAL A 41 -14.86 -7.45 -22.72
CA VAL A 41 -15.52 -6.91 -23.92
C VAL A 41 -16.60 -5.87 -23.56
N ARG A 42 -17.36 -6.03 -22.47
CA ARG A 42 -18.35 -5.03 -22.05
C ARG A 42 -17.72 -3.66 -21.77
N GLY A 43 -16.62 -3.62 -21.02
CA GLY A 43 -15.88 -2.38 -20.76
C GLY A 43 -15.33 -1.71 -22.04
N SER A 44 -15.14 -2.48 -23.11
CA SER A 44 -14.61 -2.00 -24.39
C SER A 44 -15.68 -1.51 -25.39
N VAL A 45 -16.94 -1.93 -25.24
CA VAL A 45 -18.03 -1.65 -26.22
C VAL A 45 -18.91 -0.45 -25.84
N GLU A 46 -18.97 -0.09 -24.55
CA GLU A 46 -19.73 1.08 -24.09
C GLU A 46 -19.18 2.41 -24.63
N ASP A 47 -17.87 2.48 -24.91
CA ASP A 47 -17.23 3.66 -25.50
C ASP A 47 -17.38 3.72 -27.04
N ALA A 48 -17.76 2.59 -27.68
CA ALA A 48 -17.87 2.47 -29.14
C ALA A 48 -19.30 2.63 -29.69
N THR A 49 -20.33 2.50 -28.85
CA THR A 49 -21.75 2.46 -29.29
C THR A 49 -22.58 3.66 -28.83
N ARG A 50 -21.97 4.65 -28.18
CA ARG A 50 -22.65 5.84 -27.68
C ARG A 50 -23.09 6.75 -28.84
N PRO A 51 -24.40 7.07 -29.00
CA PRO A 51 -24.86 7.92 -30.11
C PRO A 51 -24.35 9.35 -29.95
N ILE A 52 -23.59 9.82 -30.95
CA ILE A 52 -22.96 11.15 -30.95
C ILE A 52 -24.03 12.23 -30.80
N ARG A 53 -24.02 12.96 -29.69
CA ARG A 53 -24.90 14.11 -29.49
C ARG A 53 -24.34 15.35 -30.19
N THR A 54 -25.23 16.23 -30.61
CA THR A 54 -24.91 17.45 -31.39
C THR A 54 -23.95 18.42 -30.69
N ASP A 55 -23.81 18.33 -29.37
CA ASP A 55 -22.86 19.13 -28.58
C ASP A 55 -21.39 18.67 -28.73
N ASP A 56 -21.15 17.39 -29.04
CA ASP A 56 -19.79 16.86 -29.23
C ASP A 56 -19.21 17.26 -30.60
N ILE A 57 -20.07 17.39 -31.62
CA ILE A 57 -19.72 17.99 -32.91
C ILE A 57 -19.28 19.46 -32.75
N ARG A 58 -19.83 20.18 -31.76
CA ARG A 58 -19.45 21.57 -31.48
C ARG A 58 -18.07 21.68 -30.82
N ARG A 59 -17.61 20.67 -30.08
CA ARG A 59 -16.25 20.63 -29.50
C ARG A 59 -15.16 20.31 -30.54
N TYR A 60 -15.45 19.49 -31.54
CA TYR A 60 -14.46 19.15 -32.59
C TYR A 60 -14.06 20.35 -33.48
N ARG A 61 -14.87 21.41 -33.53
CA ARG A 61 -14.59 22.62 -34.31
C ARG A 61 -13.91 23.76 -33.54
N SER A 62 -13.74 23.62 -32.22
CA SER A 62 -13.13 24.63 -31.34
C SER A 62 -11.79 24.19 -30.72
N GLY A 63 -11.36 22.94 -30.93
CA GLY A 63 -10.07 22.43 -30.45
C GLY A 63 -8.90 22.54 -31.44
N ALA A 64 -9.12 23.10 -32.64
CA ALA A 64 -8.16 23.08 -33.74
C ALA A 64 -7.27 24.34 -33.85
N ASP A 65 -7.00 25.04 -32.74
CA ASP A 65 -6.05 26.17 -32.72
C ASP A 65 -5.25 26.25 -31.40
N GLN A 66 -4.19 25.44 -31.32
CA GLN A 66 -2.89 25.68 -30.65
C GLN A 66 -2.19 24.34 -30.34
N GLY A 67 -1.19 23.98 -31.16
CA GLY A 67 -0.42 22.75 -30.95
C GLY A 67 0.60 22.49 -32.06
N SER A 68 1.75 23.17 -32.01
CA SER A 68 2.82 23.00 -33.00
C SER A 68 3.45 21.60 -32.92
N GLY A 69 3.32 20.82 -33.99
CA GLY A 69 4.02 19.55 -34.22
C GLY A 69 4.62 19.53 -35.62
N ASN A 70 5.91 19.18 -35.73
CA ASN A 70 6.66 19.25 -36.99
C ASN A 70 6.11 18.30 -38.06
N SER A 71 5.66 18.85 -39.19
CA SER A 71 5.43 18.11 -40.44
C SER A 71 6.16 18.82 -41.58
N THR A 72 7.17 18.16 -42.14
CA THR A 72 7.90 18.64 -43.33
C THR A 72 6.99 18.59 -44.57
N ARG A 73 6.36 19.72 -44.90
CA ARG A 73 5.67 19.91 -46.19
C ARG A 73 6.67 19.78 -47.33
N VAL A 74 6.43 18.83 -48.23
CA VAL A 74 7.15 18.74 -49.51
C VAL A 74 6.73 19.92 -50.37
N LEU A 75 7.70 20.74 -50.77
CA LEU A 75 7.50 21.93 -51.59
C LEU A 75 7.43 21.57 -53.07
N SER A 76 6.53 22.21 -53.82
CA SER A 76 6.48 22.10 -55.28
C SER A 76 7.72 22.74 -55.91
N GLN A 77 8.11 22.32 -57.13
CA GLN A 77 9.29 22.89 -57.81
C GLN A 77 9.20 24.42 -57.95
N GLY A 78 8.01 24.95 -58.29
CA GLY A 78 7.78 26.39 -58.37
C GLY A 78 7.78 27.14 -57.03
N GLU A 79 7.62 26.47 -55.89
CA GLU A 79 7.91 27.07 -54.56
C GLU A 79 9.43 27.04 -54.27
N LEU A 80 10.10 25.95 -54.64
CA LEU A 80 11.54 25.75 -54.45
C LEU A 80 12.38 26.80 -55.22
N GLU A 81 11.99 27.14 -56.44
CA GLU A 81 12.67 28.16 -57.25
C GLU A 81 12.48 29.58 -56.70
N ARG A 82 11.27 29.91 -56.22
CA ARG A 82 11.01 31.19 -55.54
C ARG A 82 11.86 31.35 -54.28
N ILE A 83 11.98 30.30 -53.47
CA ILE A 83 12.83 30.29 -52.25
C ILE A 83 14.32 30.38 -52.60
N ARG A 84 14.79 29.79 -53.72
CA ARG A 84 16.17 29.97 -54.20
C ARG A 84 16.43 31.41 -54.66
N ALA A 85 15.49 32.02 -55.38
CA ALA A 85 15.60 33.41 -55.82
C ALA A 85 15.66 34.39 -54.63
N GLU A 86 14.80 34.21 -53.62
CA GLU A 86 14.82 35.02 -52.39
C GLU A 86 16.11 34.86 -51.57
N ARG A 87 16.71 33.66 -51.54
CA ARG A 87 18.00 33.45 -50.86
C ARG A 87 19.16 34.13 -51.59
N MET A 88 19.25 34.05 -52.92
CA MET A 88 20.32 34.72 -53.67
C MET A 88 20.20 36.25 -53.63
N GLY A 89 18.99 36.80 -53.47
CA GLY A 89 18.78 38.24 -53.29
C GLY A 89 19.19 38.81 -51.92
N ARG A 90 19.50 37.98 -50.92
CA ARG A 90 19.78 38.43 -49.53
C ARG A 90 21.22 38.23 -49.05
N THR A 91 22.08 37.56 -49.81
CA THR A 91 23.50 37.32 -49.44
C THR A 91 24.47 38.23 -50.17
N SER A 92 24.34 39.55 -50.00
CA SER A 92 25.28 40.54 -50.53
C SER A 92 25.62 41.68 -49.55
N SER A 93 25.54 41.43 -48.24
CA SER A 93 26.15 42.33 -47.24
C SER A 93 26.53 41.61 -45.94
N VAL A 94 27.81 41.74 -45.54
CA VAL A 94 28.31 41.70 -44.14
C VAL A 94 28.19 40.32 -43.41
N ARG A 95 29.23 39.69 -42.83
CA ARG A 95 30.62 40.11 -42.49
C ARG A 95 31.57 38.90 -42.37
N ARG A 96 32.86 39.10 -42.66
CA ARG A 96 33.97 38.25 -42.15
C ARG A 96 34.07 38.40 -40.61
N GLY A 97 34.44 37.33 -39.89
CA GLY A 97 34.87 37.45 -38.48
C GLY A 97 35.00 36.15 -37.67
N ASN A 98 36.17 35.50 -37.76
CA ASN A 98 36.78 34.53 -36.82
C ASN A 98 35.93 33.52 -36.02
N THR A 99 36.07 32.27 -36.45
CA THR A 99 36.35 31.06 -35.62
C THR A 99 36.83 31.26 -34.18
N GLN A 100 36.22 30.51 -33.26
CA GLN A 100 36.91 29.42 -32.52
C GLN A 100 35.90 28.46 -31.89
N GLY A 101 36.01 27.17 -32.23
CA GLY A 101 35.32 26.06 -31.58
C GLY A 101 36.31 24.92 -31.38
N GLY A 102 36.17 24.14 -30.30
CA GLY A 102 37.16 23.14 -29.94
C GLY A 102 36.56 21.86 -29.35
N ARG A 103 37.00 20.72 -29.93
CA ARG A 103 36.96 19.33 -29.40
C ARG A 103 35.55 18.72 -29.26
N THR A 104 35.26 17.45 -29.59
CA THR A 104 36.03 16.27 -30.11
C THR A 104 35.02 15.30 -30.81
N GLN A 105 35.28 14.09 -31.36
CA GLN A 105 36.43 13.16 -31.41
C GLN A 105 36.33 12.22 -32.66
N GLY A 106 37.45 11.59 -33.08
CA GLY A 106 37.47 10.46 -34.05
C GLY A 106 37.35 10.85 -35.54
N GLU A 107 37.98 10.17 -36.51
CA GLU A 107 38.99 9.09 -36.50
C GLU A 107 39.88 9.13 -37.77
N ALA A 108 41.01 8.40 -37.72
CA ALA A 108 41.66 7.71 -38.83
C ALA A 108 42.33 8.46 -40.04
N ARG A 109 43.68 8.41 -40.01
CA ARG A 109 44.62 7.89 -41.04
C ARG A 109 45.42 8.85 -41.97
N ARG A 110 46.77 8.73 -41.79
CA ARG A 110 47.87 8.86 -42.79
C ARG A 110 48.19 10.31 -43.25
N ASN A 111 49.43 10.74 -43.50
CA ASN A 111 50.75 10.07 -43.46
C ASN A 111 51.91 11.06 -43.16
N THR A 112 53.05 10.56 -42.66
CA THR A 112 54.44 11.10 -42.79
C THR A 112 54.79 12.59 -42.56
N GLY A 113 55.81 12.87 -41.72
CA GLY A 113 56.59 14.12 -41.78
C GLY A 113 57.39 14.47 -40.51
N ASN A 114 58.70 14.20 -40.50
CA ASN A 114 59.60 14.33 -39.34
C ASN A 114 60.01 15.77 -38.93
N MET A 115 60.67 15.84 -37.76
CA MET A 115 61.78 16.76 -37.36
C MET A 115 61.36 17.98 -36.49
N ARG A 116 61.46 17.92 -35.14
CA ARG A 116 62.63 18.00 -34.21
C ARG A 116 63.01 19.44 -33.80
N GLN A 117 63.04 19.66 -32.47
CA GLN A 117 63.95 20.57 -31.74
C GLN A 117 63.75 22.10 -32.00
N SER A 118 64.05 23.04 -31.09
CA SER A 118 64.78 22.98 -29.81
C SER A 118 64.15 23.83 -28.70
N THR A 119 64.38 23.35 -27.49
CA THR A 119 64.71 24.04 -26.22
C THR A 119 65.08 25.53 -26.24
N GLY A 120 64.73 26.23 -25.15
CA GLY A 120 65.21 27.59 -24.85
C GLY A 120 64.62 28.15 -23.55
N ASN A 121 65.32 27.99 -22.43
CA ASN A 121 64.87 28.47 -21.10
C ASN A 121 65.07 30.00 -20.95
N LEU A 122 64.28 30.63 -20.07
CA LEU A 122 64.71 31.08 -18.72
C LEU A 122 64.03 32.38 -18.23
N ARG A 123 63.72 32.34 -16.93
CA ARG A 123 63.30 33.37 -15.96
C ARG A 123 63.79 34.81 -16.13
N GLN A 124 62.95 35.75 -15.63
CA GLN A 124 63.24 36.90 -14.74
C GLN A 124 64.33 37.93 -15.19
N ASN A 125 64.28 39.22 -14.84
CA ASN A 125 63.57 39.91 -13.75
C ASN A 125 63.29 41.39 -14.10
N THR A 126 62.61 42.11 -13.21
CA THR A 126 62.40 43.56 -13.22
C THR A 126 63.70 44.39 -13.34
N GLY A 127 63.64 45.53 -14.03
CA GLY A 127 64.69 46.55 -14.02
C GLY A 127 64.25 47.86 -14.69
N ASN A 128 64.16 48.95 -13.92
CA ASN A 128 63.91 50.30 -14.46
C ASN A 128 65.12 50.82 -15.23
N MET A 129 64.93 51.41 -16.42
CA MET A 129 65.71 52.60 -16.77
C MET A 129 65.00 53.51 -17.79
N ARG A 130 65.04 54.82 -17.53
CA ARG A 130 64.74 55.85 -18.53
C ARG A 130 65.90 55.90 -19.54
N GLN A 131 65.59 56.11 -20.81
CA GLN A 131 66.47 56.89 -21.68
C GLN A 131 65.67 57.94 -22.45
N SER A 132 66.31 59.10 -22.64
CA SER A 132 65.79 60.23 -23.37
C SER A 132 66.72 60.52 -24.54
N THR A 133 66.16 60.47 -25.75
CA THR A 133 66.62 61.16 -26.95
C THR A 133 65.35 61.49 -27.75
N GLY A 134 65.16 62.66 -28.36
CA GLY A 134 66.08 63.77 -28.52
C GLY A 134 66.21 64.14 -29.99
N GLN A 135 65.17 64.77 -30.57
CA GLN A 135 65.29 65.45 -31.86
C GLN A 135 64.61 66.82 -31.83
N MET A 136 65.18 67.73 -32.62
CA MET A 136 65.10 69.18 -32.43
C MET A 136 63.98 69.82 -33.24
N ARG A 137 63.51 70.99 -32.79
CA ARG A 137 63.08 72.05 -33.71
C ARG A 137 63.27 73.44 -33.09
N SER A 138 64.28 74.16 -33.57
CA SER A 138 64.40 75.62 -33.52
C SER A 138 63.50 76.25 -34.59
N GLY A 139 63.16 77.54 -34.63
CA GLY A 139 63.20 78.66 -33.66
C GLY A 139 61.93 79.50 -33.94
N THR A 140 61.63 80.65 -33.35
CA THR A 140 62.44 81.82 -32.95
C THR A 140 61.65 82.63 -31.90
N GLY A 141 62.32 83.53 -31.17
CA GLY A 141 61.72 84.21 -30.02
C GLY A 141 60.89 85.46 -30.34
N ALA A 142 59.92 85.76 -29.48
CA ALA A 142 59.35 87.10 -29.33
C ALA A 142 59.19 87.45 -27.84
N VAL A 143 59.67 88.65 -27.53
CA VAL A 143 59.76 89.38 -26.26
C VAL A 143 58.56 89.26 -25.29
N ARG A 144 58.90 89.21 -24.00
CA ARG A 144 58.14 89.63 -22.79
C ARG A 144 56.80 90.34 -23.02
N GLN A 145 55.78 89.92 -22.26
CA GLN A 145 55.07 90.84 -21.36
C GLN A 145 54.43 90.14 -20.17
N ASN A 146 54.33 90.85 -19.04
CA ASN A 146 53.71 90.36 -17.82
C ASN A 146 52.19 90.23 -18.00
N GLY A 147 51.64 89.06 -17.64
CA GLY A 147 50.20 88.81 -17.59
C GLY A 147 49.81 88.09 -16.31
N VAL A 148 49.50 88.84 -15.25
CA VAL A 148 48.99 88.28 -13.99
C VAL A 148 47.53 87.85 -14.20
N GLY A 149 47.30 86.56 -14.40
CA GLY A 149 45.94 86.01 -14.56
C GLY A 149 45.88 84.48 -14.63
N SER A 150 44.77 83.91 -14.15
CA SER A 150 44.37 82.49 -14.33
C SER A 150 45.08 81.37 -13.54
N GLY A 151 45.78 81.69 -12.44
CA GLY A 151 46.18 80.67 -11.45
C GLY A 151 44.99 80.12 -10.65
N ARG A 152 44.10 81.01 -10.19
CA ARG A 152 42.90 80.66 -9.40
C ARG A 152 41.87 79.87 -10.23
N ASP A 153 41.64 80.29 -11.48
CA ASP A 153 40.65 79.65 -12.37
C ASP A 153 41.00 78.17 -12.66
N ALA A 154 42.29 77.82 -12.72
CA ALA A 154 42.72 76.44 -12.95
C ALA A 154 42.39 75.52 -11.76
N GLU A 155 42.58 76.01 -10.53
CA GLU A 155 42.22 75.28 -9.33
C GLU A 155 40.70 75.23 -9.13
N GLU A 156 40.01 76.32 -9.42
CA GLU A 156 38.55 76.41 -9.35
C GLU A 156 37.89 75.48 -10.38
N LYS A 157 38.41 75.41 -11.62
CA LYS A 157 38.02 74.39 -12.61
C LYS A 157 38.25 72.97 -12.10
N ARG A 158 39.35 72.68 -11.40
CA ARG A 158 39.60 71.36 -10.77
C ARG A 158 38.59 71.06 -9.65
N ARG A 159 38.28 72.03 -8.78
CA ARG A 159 37.26 71.90 -7.72
C ARG A 159 35.87 71.65 -8.33
N GLN A 160 35.48 72.40 -9.36
CA GLN A 160 34.24 72.19 -10.10
C GLN A 160 34.18 70.81 -10.78
N GLN A 161 35.28 70.35 -11.40
CA GLN A 161 35.37 69.00 -11.97
C GLN A 161 35.26 67.91 -10.89
N ALA A 162 35.86 68.08 -9.72
CA ALA A 162 35.74 67.14 -8.60
C ALA A 162 34.29 67.07 -8.07
N VAL A 163 33.61 68.20 -7.95
CA VAL A 163 32.18 68.26 -7.58
C VAL A 163 31.30 67.61 -8.65
N ARG A 164 31.55 67.88 -9.95
CA ARG A 164 30.86 67.23 -11.08
C ARG A 164 31.09 65.70 -11.07
N LYS A 165 32.32 65.23 -10.83
CA LYS A 165 32.64 63.79 -10.69
C LYS A 165 31.94 63.17 -9.48
N LYS A 166 31.94 63.81 -8.30
CA LYS A 166 31.20 63.34 -7.10
C LYS A 166 29.69 63.30 -7.35
N ARG A 167 29.10 64.31 -8.00
CA ARG A 167 27.69 64.31 -8.43
C ARG A 167 27.38 63.19 -9.45
N ALA A 168 28.26 62.97 -10.42
CA ALA A 168 28.13 61.89 -11.40
C ALA A 168 28.23 60.50 -10.75
N ILE A 169 29.13 60.30 -9.79
CA ILE A 169 29.23 59.05 -9.01
C ILE A 169 27.97 58.87 -8.14
N LYS A 170 27.44 59.92 -7.49
CA LYS A 170 26.18 59.83 -6.73
C LYS A 170 24.98 59.52 -7.64
N LYS A 171 24.93 60.07 -8.87
CA LYS A 171 23.92 59.74 -9.90
C LYS A 171 24.07 58.30 -10.41
N ARG A 172 25.30 57.85 -10.70
CA ARG A 172 25.58 56.45 -11.08
C ARG A 172 25.25 55.46 -9.97
N ARG A 173 25.61 55.75 -8.71
CA ARG A 173 25.24 54.92 -7.55
C ARG A 173 23.72 54.85 -7.36
N ARG A 174 22.98 55.96 -7.53
CA ARG A 174 21.51 55.95 -7.50
C ARG A 174 20.91 55.14 -8.66
N LEU A 175 21.46 55.25 -9.88
CA LEU A 175 21.03 54.44 -11.02
C LEU A 175 21.31 52.95 -10.81
N VAL A 176 22.52 52.58 -10.35
CA VAL A 176 22.88 51.18 -10.06
C VAL A 176 22.04 50.63 -8.91
N ALA A 177 21.80 51.40 -7.84
CA ALA A 177 20.90 50.98 -6.77
C ALA A 177 19.44 50.81 -7.26
N GLY A 178 18.97 51.69 -8.15
CA GLY A 178 17.65 51.54 -8.78
C GLY A 178 17.56 50.29 -9.67
N ILE A 179 18.60 50.03 -10.47
CA ILE A 179 18.68 48.81 -11.30
C ILE A 179 18.74 47.55 -10.41
N LEU A 180 19.52 47.56 -9.33
CA LEU A 180 19.56 46.45 -8.37
C LEU A 180 18.21 46.23 -7.67
N LEU A 181 17.50 47.30 -7.30
CA LEU A 181 16.16 47.19 -6.70
C LEU A 181 15.15 46.61 -7.71
N VAL A 182 15.18 47.06 -8.97
CA VAL A 182 14.35 46.47 -10.04
C VAL A 182 14.70 45.00 -10.26
N LEU A 183 16.00 44.64 -10.28
CA LEU A 183 16.43 43.24 -10.39
C LEU A 183 15.96 42.39 -9.20
N LEU A 184 15.98 42.91 -7.96
CA LEU A 184 15.44 42.21 -6.79
C LEU A 184 13.93 42.01 -6.89
N VAL A 185 13.18 43.00 -7.37
CA VAL A 185 11.72 42.86 -7.61
C VAL A 185 11.44 41.83 -8.70
N VAL A 186 12.21 41.82 -9.80
CA VAL A 186 12.08 40.83 -10.87
C VAL A 186 12.45 39.43 -10.37
N LEU A 187 13.54 39.27 -9.62
CA LEU A 187 13.92 37.99 -9.01
C LEU A 187 12.87 37.48 -8.01
N GLY A 188 12.30 38.37 -7.19
CA GLY A 188 11.18 38.04 -6.31
C GLY A 188 9.93 37.60 -7.08
N GLY A 189 9.59 38.31 -8.17
CA GLY A 189 8.48 37.94 -9.05
C GLY A 189 8.68 36.59 -9.74
N VAL A 190 9.88 36.31 -10.25
CA VAL A 190 10.24 35.00 -10.82
C VAL A 190 10.16 33.90 -9.76
N GLY A 191 10.72 34.12 -8.57
CA GLY A 191 10.63 33.19 -7.44
C GLY A 191 9.19 32.89 -7.02
N PHE A 192 8.33 33.92 -6.99
CA PHE A 192 6.91 33.77 -6.71
C PHE A 192 6.16 32.94 -7.77
N VAL A 193 6.45 33.13 -9.06
CA VAL A 193 5.88 32.30 -10.15
C VAL A 193 6.35 30.85 -10.06
N VAL A 194 7.64 30.63 -9.75
CA VAL A 194 8.20 29.28 -9.52
C VAL A 194 7.51 28.60 -8.33
N TYR A 195 7.39 29.29 -7.19
CA TYR A 195 6.66 28.80 -6.02
C TYR A 195 5.19 28.48 -6.35
N GLN A 196 4.49 29.38 -7.05
CA GLN A 196 3.10 29.17 -7.46
C GLN A 196 2.84 27.94 -8.35
N ASN A 197 3.89 27.36 -8.94
CA ASN A 197 3.85 26.11 -9.70
C ASN A 197 4.68 24.98 -9.06
N SER A 198 5.26 25.19 -7.86
CA SER A 198 5.86 24.12 -7.07
C SER A 198 4.77 23.19 -6.52
N TYR A 199 5.18 22.07 -5.91
CA TYR A 199 4.24 21.23 -5.16
C TYR A 199 3.57 22.04 -4.05
N ASP A 200 4.36 22.67 -3.19
CA ASP A 200 3.88 23.32 -1.96
C ASP A 200 2.98 24.52 -2.27
N GLY A 201 3.28 25.28 -3.33
CA GLY A 201 2.42 26.38 -3.78
C GLY A 201 1.14 25.94 -4.52
N VAL A 202 1.08 24.72 -5.04
CA VAL A 202 -0.18 24.12 -5.55
C VAL A 202 -1.02 23.57 -4.40
N VAL A 203 -0.41 22.90 -3.43
CA VAL A 203 -1.07 22.43 -2.20
C VAL A 203 -1.66 23.60 -1.40
N ALA A 204 -0.90 24.69 -1.22
CA ALA A 204 -1.40 25.90 -0.55
C ALA A 204 -2.64 26.50 -1.23
N LYS A 205 -2.67 26.50 -2.58
CA LYS A 205 -3.85 26.94 -3.36
C LYS A 205 -5.02 25.97 -3.23
N ALA A 206 -4.78 24.67 -3.13
CA ALA A 206 -5.83 23.68 -2.92
C ALA A 206 -6.52 23.90 -1.56
N TYR A 207 -5.75 24.04 -0.48
CA TYR A 207 -6.27 24.41 0.84
C TYR A 207 -7.01 25.76 0.83
N GLN A 208 -6.53 26.75 0.08
CA GLN A 208 -7.25 28.03 -0.08
C GLN A 208 -8.60 27.83 -0.79
N ALA A 209 -8.64 27.04 -1.88
CA ALA A 209 -9.88 26.73 -2.59
C ALA A 209 -10.90 26.00 -1.69
N MET A 210 -10.43 25.03 -0.90
CA MET A 210 -11.22 24.33 0.12
C MET A 210 -11.81 25.28 1.16
N GLN A 211 -11.01 26.23 1.68
CA GLN A 211 -11.50 27.25 2.63
C GLN A 211 -12.55 28.19 2.02
N THR A 212 -12.48 28.44 0.70
CA THR A 212 -13.52 29.21 -0.02
C THR A 212 -14.75 28.40 -0.43
N GLY A 213 -14.79 27.10 -0.11
CA GLY A 213 -15.89 26.19 -0.49
C GLY A 213 -15.87 25.72 -1.95
N ASP A 214 -14.84 26.06 -2.73
CA ASP A 214 -14.66 25.55 -4.10
C ASP A 214 -13.98 24.18 -4.05
N TYR A 215 -14.76 23.18 -3.66
CA TYR A 215 -14.32 21.80 -3.50
C TYR A 215 -13.83 21.19 -4.82
N HIS A 216 -14.46 21.54 -5.95
CA HIS A 216 -14.07 21.00 -7.26
C HIS A 216 -12.73 21.57 -7.75
N ALA A 217 -12.46 22.87 -7.56
CA ALA A 217 -11.14 23.43 -7.83
C ALA A 217 -10.08 22.88 -6.87
N SER A 218 -10.43 22.71 -5.59
CA SER A 218 -9.54 22.13 -4.58
C SER A 218 -9.08 20.71 -4.95
N GLU A 219 -10.01 19.82 -5.29
CA GLU A 219 -9.75 18.44 -5.69
C GLU A 219 -8.77 18.38 -6.88
N LYS A 220 -9.07 19.14 -7.93
CA LYS A 220 -8.25 19.24 -9.14
C LYS A 220 -6.83 19.76 -8.85
N LEU A 221 -6.67 20.65 -7.86
CA LEU A 221 -5.38 21.15 -7.41
C LEU A 221 -4.61 20.10 -6.59
N PHE A 222 -5.26 19.37 -5.68
CA PHE A 222 -4.63 18.26 -4.95
C PHE A 222 -4.20 17.12 -5.88
N GLN A 223 -5.05 16.67 -6.81
CA GLN A 223 -4.68 15.71 -7.85
C GLN A 223 -3.52 16.21 -8.72
N ARG A 224 -3.41 17.53 -8.96
CA ARG A 224 -2.26 18.13 -9.65
C ARG A 224 -1.00 18.16 -8.78
N ALA A 225 -1.11 18.28 -7.45
CA ALA A 225 0.02 18.16 -6.53
C ALA A 225 0.52 16.71 -6.48
N ILE A 226 -0.37 15.72 -6.36
CA ILE A 226 -0.03 14.29 -6.42
C ILE A 226 0.69 13.95 -7.72
N ARG A 227 0.19 14.40 -8.89
CA ARG A 227 0.88 14.24 -10.19
C ARG A 227 2.23 14.96 -10.30
N LYS A 228 2.57 15.89 -9.40
CA LYS A 228 3.89 16.54 -9.35
C LYS A 228 4.87 15.79 -8.47
N ASP A 229 4.40 15.28 -7.33
CA ASP A 229 5.20 14.49 -6.38
C ASP A 229 4.27 13.57 -5.59
N ALA A 230 4.14 12.32 -6.07
CA ALA A 230 3.31 11.30 -5.44
C ALA A 230 3.91 10.74 -4.14
N LYS A 231 5.16 11.10 -3.79
CA LYS A 231 5.81 10.62 -2.56
C LYS A 231 5.43 11.43 -1.33
N LYS A 232 4.84 12.60 -1.52
CA LYS A 232 4.49 13.55 -0.46
C LYS A 232 3.05 13.37 0.00
N ALA A 233 2.88 12.92 1.24
CA ALA A 233 1.60 12.61 1.85
C ALA A 233 0.69 13.85 2.07
N GLU A 234 1.24 15.06 2.12
CA GLU A 234 0.51 16.29 2.46
C GLU A 234 -0.64 16.62 1.48
N ALA A 235 -0.48 16.25 0.21
CA ALA A 235 -1.53 16.38 -0.80
C ALA A 235 -2.64 15.35 -0.58
N TYR A 236 -2.29 14.08 -0.31
CA TYR A 236 -3.24 13.00 0.01
C TYR A 236 -4.04 13.33 1.27
N THR A 237 -3.38 13.79 2.35
CA THR A 237 -4.05 14.29 3.56
C THR A 237 -5.03 15.44 3.26
N GLY A 238 -4.70 16.30 2.29
CA GLY A 238 -5.56 17.42 1.90
C GLY A 238 -6.80 17.01 1.12
N ILE A 239 -6.67 16.10 0.15
CA ILE A 239 -7.83 15.58 -0.60
C ILE A 239 -8.67 14.59 0.22
N SER A 240 -8.07 13.84 1.15
CA SER A 240 -8.82 13.04 2.13
C SER A 240 -9.72 13.93 3.01
N LYS A 241 -9.20 15.03 3.56
CA LYS A 241 -10.02 16.00 4.32
C LYS A 241 -11.15 16.62 3.50
N LEU A 242 -10.90 16.86 2.21
CA LEU A 242 -11.89 17.33 1.25
C LEU A 242 -13.00 16.28 0.97
N TYR A 243 -12.66 14.99 0.96
CA TYR A 243 -13.61 13.90 0.79
C TYR A 243 -14.41 13.61 2.07
N ILE A 244 -13.79 13.66 3.27
CA ILE A 244 -14.51 13.63 4.56
C ILE A 244 -15.58 14.73 4.61
N GLN A 245 -15.23 15.97 4.22
CA GLN A 245 -16.19 17.09 4.16
C GLN A 245 -17.37 16.84 3.21
N GLN A 246 -17.19 15.98 2.20
CA GLN A 246 -18.22 15.59 1.23
C GLN A 246 -18.90 14.26 1.59
N LYS A 247 -18.54 13.61 2.71
CA LYS A 247 -18.98 12.26 3.11
C LYS A 247 -18.67 11.17 2.09
N LYS A 248 -17.50 11.27 1.44
CA LYS A 248 -16.95 10.33 0.47
C LYS A 248 -15.78 9.57 1.09
N GLU A 249 -16.02 8.88 2.21
CA GLU A 249 -14.95 8.25 2.98
C GLU A 249 -14.29 7.11 2.19
N ASP A 250 -15.08 6.29 1.49
CA ASP A 250 -14.62 5.22 0.59
C ASP A 250 -13.65 5.73 -0.50
N GLU A 251 -13.92 6.90 -1.11
CA GLU A 251 -13.04 7.52 -2.12
C GLU A 251 -11.71 8.02 -1.52
N ALA A 252 -11.69 8.30 -0.21
CA ALA A 252 -10.47 8.67 0.50
C ALA A 252 -9.64 7.44 0.89
N GLU A 253 -10.31 6.36 1.29
CA GLU A 253 -9.68 5.08 1.59
C GLU A 253 -9.02 4.47 0.34
N GLU A 254 -9.76 4.32 -0.78
CA GLU A 254 -9.23 3.78 -2.04
C GLU A 254 -7.99 4.57 -2.50
N MET A 255 -8.01 5.89 -2.36
CA MET A 255 -6.89 6.77 -2.69
C MET A 255 -5.66 6.54 -1.80
N PHE A 256 -5.83 6.22 -0.51
CA PHE A 256 -4.72 5.88 0.37
C PHE A 256 -4.17 4.49 0.08
N LEU A 257 -5.04 3.49 -0.08
CA LEU A 257 -4.65 2.11 -0.39
C LEU A 257 -3.86 2.05 -1.71
N THR A 258 -4.40 2.64 -2.80
CA THR A 258 -3.69 2.71 -4.09
C THR A 258 -2.37 3.49 -4.02
N ALA A 259 -2.27 4.51 -3.17
CA ALA A 259 -1.01 5.23 -2.94
C ALA A 259 0.02 4.37 -2.21
N ILE A 260 -0.43 3.61 -1.20
CA ILE A 260 0.38 2.68 -0.40
C ILE A 260 0.86 1.51 -1.26
N ASP A 261 -0.01 0.86 -2.03
CA ASP A 261 0.34 -0.23 -2.95
C ASP A 261 1.41 0.19 -3.97
N SER A 262 1.33 1.43 -4.46
CA SER A 262 2.34 1.98 -5.37
C SER A 262 3.68 2.29 -4.70
N GLN A 263 3.72 2.40 -3.37
CA GLN A 263 4.84 2.89 -2.57
C GLN A 263 4.91 2.25 -1.15
N PRO A 264 5.05 0.92 -1.04
CA PRO A 264 4.92 0.20 0.24
C PRO A 264 6.00 0.55 1.28
N GLU A 265 7.11 1.18 0.88
CA GLU A 265 8.16 1.66 1.80
C GLU A 265 7.92 3.10 2.31
N ASN A 266 6.85 3.77 1.86
CA ASN A 266 6.60 5.18 2.15
C ASN A 266 5.76 5.38 3.41
N ALA A 267 6.42 5.26 4.57
CA ALA A 267 5.81 5.44 5.89
C ALA A 267 5.01 6.74 6.09
N ALA A 268 5.25 7.80 5.31
CA ALA A 268 4.47 9.04 5.39
C ALA A 268 3.03 8.86 4.86
N LEU A 269 2.84 7.99 3.86
CA LEU A 269 1.50 7.66 3.34
C LEU A 269 0.72 6.84 4.37
N TYR A 270 1.33 5.82 4.98
CA TYR A 270 0.76 5.08 6.09
C TYR A 270 0.38 5.99 7.26
N GLN A 271 1.25 6.91 7.68
CA GLN A 271 0.93 7.87 8.75
C GLN A 271 -0.28 8.76 8.40
N ALA A 272 -0.43 9.17 7.14
CA ALA A 272 -1.59 9.94 6.68
C ALA A 272 -2.87 9.09 6.63
N ALA A 273 -2.80 7.84 6.18
CA ALA A 273 -3.92 6.90 6.14
C ALA A 273 -4.38 6.48 7.54
N ILE A 274 -3.45 6.21 8.46
CA ILE A 274 -3.72 6.00 9.89
C ILE A 274 -4.46 7.20 10.48
N GLN A 275 -4.01 8.43 10.20
CA GLN A 275 -4.70 9.62 10.72
C GLN A 275 -6.09 9.77 10.11
N PHE A 276 -6.28 9.41 8.84
CA PHE A 276 -7.60 9.36 8.22
C PHE A 276 -8.55 8.38 8.94
N TYR A 277 -8.14 7.13 9.16
CA TYR A 277 -8.92 6.14 9.90
C TYR A 277 -9.22 6.57 11.36
N VAL A 278 -8.28 7.23 12.02
CA VAL A 278 -8.51 7.82 13.36
C VAL A 278 -9.52 8.98 13.30
N ASP A 279 -9.45 9.84 12.29
CA ASP A 279 -10.36 10.98 12.11
C ASP A 279 -11.80 10.51 11.73
N THR A 280 -11.95 9.42 10.96
CA THR A 280 -13.25 8.80 10.59
C THR A 280 -13.76 7.80 11.62
N LYS A 281 -12.95 7.43 12.62
CA LYS A 281 -13.21 6.41 13.66
C LYS A 281 -13.25 4.95 13.17
N GLN A 282 -12.64 4.67 12.02
CA GLN A 282 -12.54 3.35 11.41
C GLN A 282 -11.23 2.65 11.83
N VAL A 283 -10.96 2.60 13.14
CA VAL A 283 -9.64 2.19 13.67
C VAL A 283 -9.33 0.70 13.43
N GLU A 284 -10.36 -0.10 13.19
CA GLU A 284 -10.29 -1.52 12.82
C GLU A 284 -9.57 -1.77 11.49
N GLN A 285 -9.63 -0.83 10.54
CA GLN A 285 -8.95 -0.97 9.24
C GLN A 285 -7.43 -0.80 9.34
N ILE A 286 -6.92 -0.20 10.43
CA ILE A 286 -5.50 0.11 10.59
C ILE A 286 -4.65 -1.17 10.61
N SER A 287 -5.07 -2.19 11.34
CA SER A 287 -4.32 -3.45 11.44
C SER A 287 -4.36 -4.25 10.13
N GLY A 288 -5.46 -4.17 9.37
CA GLY A 288 -5.55 -4.70 8.01
C GLY A 288 -4.54 -4.03 7.07
N MET A 289 -4.55 -2.70 7.01
CA MET A 289 -3.62 -1.91 6.19
C MET A 289 -2.14 -2.10 6.59
N LEU A 290 -1.85 -2.32 7.88
CA LEU A 290 -0.48 -2.54 8.36
C LEU A 290 0.01 -4.00 8.20
N SER A 291 -0.88 -4.94 7.87
CA SER A 291 -0.50 -6.33 7.62
C SER A 291 0.47 -6.43 6.43
N GLY A 292 1.50 -7.28 6.54
CA GLY A 292 2.51 -7.47 5.49
C GLY A 292 3.43 -6.27 5.19
N CYS A 293 3.35 -5.18 5.95
CA CYS A 293 4.23 -4.01 5.78
C CYS A 293 5.69 -4.31 6.16
N SER A 294 6.63 -3.55 5.59
CA SER A 294 8.05 -3.70 5.93
C SER A 294 8.37 -3.21 7.36
N ASP A 295 9.34 -3.83 8.03
CA ASP A 295 9.83 -3.41 9.35
C ASP A 295 10.24 -1.93 9.38
N ALA A 296 10.72 -1.40 8.26
CA ALA A 296 11.14 0.00 8.10
C ALA A 296 9.96 1.00 8.06
N VAL A 297 8.75 0.52 7.78
CA VAL A 297 7.48 1.24 7.95
C VAL A 297 6.94 0.98 9.36
N LEU A 298 6.78 -0.30 9.75
CA LEU A 298 6.20 -0.70 11.03
C LEU A 298 6.90 -0.04 12.22
N SER A 299 8.23 0.03 12.24
CA SER A 299 8.99 0.73 13.29
C SER A 299 8.59 2.20 13.49
N LYS A 300 8.21 2.92 12.42
CA LYS A 300 7.77 4.33 12.45
C LYS A 300 6.30 4.52 12.82
N VAL A 301 5.50 3.46 12.76
CA VAL A 301 4.07 3.45 13.13
C VAL A 301 3.75 2.47 14.26
N SER A 302 4.77 1.93 14.93
CA SER A 302 4.71 0.92 16.00
C SER A 302 3.69 1.24 17.09
N ALA A 303 3.52 2.52 17.45
CA ALA A 303 2.49 2.97 18.38
C ALA A 303 1.03 2.83 17.87
N TYR A 304 0.81 2.28 16.68
CA TYR A 304 -0.50 1.97 16.08
C TYR A 304 -0.64 0.48 15.70
N VAL A 305 0.43 -0.31 15.86
CA VAL A 305 0.40 -1.76 15.64
C VAL A 305 -0.28 -2.42 16.84
N SER A 306 -1.03 -3.48 16.58
CA SER A 306 -1.66 -4.34 17.59
C SER A 306 -1.40 -5.79 17.21
N ASP A 307 -0.55 -6.45 17.99
CA ASP A 307 -0.20 -7.86 17.77
C ASP A 307 -1.39 -8.76 18.13
N MET A 308 -1.51 -9.90 17.44
CA MET A 308 -2.60 -10.86 17.64
C MET A 308 -2.43 -11.60 18.99
N PRO A 309 -3.51 -11.95 19.71
CA PRO A 309 -3.42 -12.80 20.87
C PRO A 309 -2.79 -14.16 20.56
N GLU A 310 -1.82 -14.58 21.37
CA GLU A 310 -1.26 -15.92 21.37
C GLU A 310 -2.12 -16.85 22.25
N PHE A 311 -2.38 -18.05 21.75
CA PHE A 311 -3.12 -19.11 22.44
C PHE A 311 -2.14 -20.07 23.12
N SER A 312 -2.42 -20.49 24.35
CA SER A 312 -1.58 -21.47 25.08
C SER A 312 -1.66 -22.90 24.52
N LEU A 313 -2.70 -23.20 23.73
CA LEU A 313 -2.94 -24.49 23.10
C LEU A 313 -3.12 -24.31 21.59
N GLU A 314 -2.47 -25.17 20.81
CA GLU A 314 -2.69 -25.26 19.36
C GLU A 314 -4.09 -25.81 19.05
N GLU A 315 -4.62 -25.49 17.88
CA GLU A 315 -5.87 -26.10 17.39
C GLU A 315 -5.74 -27.62 17.19
N GLY A 316 -6.83 -28.34 17.40
CA GLY A 316 -6.85 -29.79 17.18
C GLY A 316 -7.89 -30.55 18.00
N ASN A 317 -7.70 -31.86 18.02
CA ASN A 317 -8.56 -32.80 18.72
C ASN A 317 -7.93 -33.22 20.05
N TYR A 318 -8.72 -33.22 21.11
CA TYR A 318 -8.30 -33.54 22.47
C TYR A 318 -9.24 -34.58 23.08
N THR A 319 -8.71 -35.49 23.90
CA THR A 319 -9.50 -36.58 24.54
C THR A 319 -9.91 -36.26 25.97
N GLU A 320 -9.56 -35.08 26.46
CA GLU A 320 -9.77 -34.61 27.83
C GLU A 320 -10.14 -33.12 27.79
N VAL A 321 -10.88 -32.65 28.80
CA VAL A 321 -11.20 -31.23 29.02
C VAL A 321 -9.91 -30.39 29.01
N GLN A 322 -9.92 -29.26 28.30
CA GLN A 322 -8.75 -28.38 28.15
C GLN A 322 -9.00 -26.98 28.71
N GLU A 323 -7.92 -26.26 28.99
CA GLU A 323 -7.93 -24.87 29.44
C GLU A 323 -7.07 -24.01 28.50
N VAL A 324 -7.70 -23.05 27.81
CA VAL A 324 -7.02 -22.14 26.88
C VAL A 324 -6.77 -20.80 27.58
N ALA A 325 -5.50 -20.50 27.81
CA ALA A 325 -5.08 -19.16 28.19
C ALA A 325 -4.74 -18.34 26.94
N LEU A 326 -5.09 -17.06 26.97
CA LEU A 326 -4.76 -16.07 25.95
C LEU A 326 -3.72 -15.07 26.50
N THR A 327 -2.72 -14.72 25.69
CA THR A 327 -1.70 -13.72 26.04
C THR A 327 -1.51 -12.73 24.90
N GLY A 328 -1.22 -11.47 25.21
CA GLY A 328 -1.05 -10.43 24.18
C GLY A 328 -0.95 -9.01 24.76
N ASP A 329 -0.60 -8.06 23.91
CA ASP A 329 -0.31 -6.68 24.31
C ASP A 329 -1.58 -5.80 24.33
N GLY A 330 -2.25 -5.74 25.48
CA GLY A 330 -3.39 -4.85 25.71
C GLY A 330 -4.57 -5.52 26.42
N LYS A 331 -5.79 -5.12 26.06
CA LYS A 331 -7.03 -5.80 26.47
C LYS A 331 -7.39 -6.82 25.39
N ILE A 332 -7.67 -8.06 25.78
CA ILE A 332 -8.08 -9.12 24.84
C ILE A 332 -9.60 -9.27 24.90
N TYR A 333 -10.24 -9.38 23.74
CA TYR A 333 -11.68 -9.63 23.61
C TYR A 333 -11.90 -10.87 22.76
N TYR A 334 -12.92 -11.67 23.09
CA TYR A 334 -13.18 -12.94 22.42
C TYR A 334 -14.66 -13.30 22.26
N THR A 335 -14.91 -14.25 21.37
CA THR A 335 -16.22 -14.84 21.06
C THR A 335 -16.09 -16.37 20.97
N LEU A 336 -17.18 -17.09 21.28
CA LEU A 336 -17.28 -18.56 21.28
C LEU A 336 -18.41 -19.08 20.36
N ASP A 337 -19.11 -18.17 19.69
CA ASP A 337 -20.34 -18.40 18.89
C ASP A 337 -20.09 -18.17 17.38
N ASP A 338 -18.84 -18.35 16.94
CA ASP A 338 -18.33 -18.03 15.61
C ASP A 338 -18.49 -16.56 15.16
N SER A 339 -19.05 -15.66 15.98
CA SER A 339 -19.17 -14.23 15.64
C SER A 339 -17.81 -13.52 15.62
N GLU A 340 -17.67 -12.45 14.82
CA GLU A 340 -16.42 -11.68 14.80
C GLU A 340 -16.27 -10.88 16.12
N PRO A 341 -15.12 -11.00 16.81
CA PRO A 341 -14.90 -10.33 18.08
C PRO A 341 -14.68 -8.83 17.88
N THR A 342 -15.25 -8.02 18.77
CA THR A 342 -15.15 -6.56 18.78
C THR A 342 -14.81 -6.06 20.19
N THR A 343 -14.63 -4.76 20.34
CA THR A 343 -14.44 -4.12 21.67
C THR A 343 -15.68 -4.19 22.57
N GLU A 344 -16.82 -4.66 22.06
CA GLU A 344 -18.06 -4.92 22.81
C GLU A 344 -18.25 -6.41 23.15
N SER A 345 -17.35 -7.29 22.69
CA SER A 345 -17.35 -8.73 23.01
C SER A 345 -16.85 -9.01 24.44
N ILE A 346 -16.72 -10.29 24.80
CA ILE A 346 -16.32 -10.69 26.16
C ILE A 346 -14.86 -10.31 26.40
N GLU A 347 -14.59 -9.49 27.43
CA GLU A 347 -13.21 -9.16 27.83
C GLU A 347 -12.59 -10.38 28.52
N TYR A 348 -11.44 -10.83 28.01
CA TYR A 348 -10.70 -11.96 28.57
C TYR A 348 -10.00 -11.56 29.87
N THR A 349 -10.38 -12.22 30.97
CA THR A 349 -9.80 -11.99 32.31
C THR A 349 -9.29 -13.26 33.00
N GLU A 350 -9.82 -14.42 32.62
CA GLU A 350 -9.48 -15.74 33.16
C GLU A 350 -9.45 -16.75 31.99
N PRO A 351 -8.70 -17.86 32.09
CA PRO A 351 -8.61 -18.86 31.02
C PRO A 351 -9.96 -19.46 30.63
N ILE A 352 -10.07 -19.87 29.37
CA ILE A 352 -11.30 -20.41 28.79
C ILE A 352 -11.30 -21.93 28.97
N LEU A 353 -12.21 -22.44 29.80
CA LEU A 353 -12.46 -23.88 29.93
C LEU A 353 -13.16 -24.40 28.67
N LEU A 354 -12.60 -25.44 28.06
CA LEU A 354 -13.17 -26.13 26.91
C LEU A 354 -13.78 -27.47 27.36
N GLU A 355 -15.09 -27.57 27.23
CA GLU A 355 -15.85 -28.80 27.44
C GLU A 355 -15.96 -29.64 26.15
N GLU A 356 -16.52 -30.85 26.27
CA GLU A 356 -16.73 -31.78 25.16
C GLU A 356 -17.57 -31.18 24.01
N GLY A 357 -17.17 -31.48 22.78
CA GLY A 357 -17.73 -30.92 21.55
C GLY A 357 -16.73 -30.05 20.81
N THR A 358 -17.20 -29.33 19.79
CA THR A 358 -16.37 -28.41 19.01
C THR A 358 -16.62 -26.97 19.45
N THR A 359 -15.55 -26.27 19.85
CA THR A 359 -15.56 -24.86 20.23
C THR A 359 -14.58 -24.09 19.35
N THR A 360 -15.06 -23.05 18.65
CA THR A 360 -14.22 -22.06 17.98
C THR A 360 -14.04 -20.86 18.90
N ILE A 361 -12.79 -20.48 19.16
CA ILE A 361 -12.46 -19.23 19.86
C ILE A 361 -11.91 -18.25 18.84
N LYS A 362 -12.58 -17.10 18.67
CA LYS A 362 -12.04 -15.95 17.93
C LYS A 362 -11.67 -14.83 18.89
N THR A 363 -10.54 -14.18 18.66
CA THR A 363 -9.96 -13.20 19.60
C THR A 363 -9.35 -12.00 18.87
N ILE A 364 -9.35 -10.84 19.54
CA ILE A 364 -8.57 -9.65 19.17
C ILE A 364 -7.89 -9.05 20.41
N ALA A 365 -6.70 -8.45 20.24
CA ALA A 365 -6.07 -7.60 21.24
C ALA A 365 -6.29 -6.13 20.89
N VAL A 366 -6.54 -5.29 21.89
CA VAL A 366 -6.77 -3.85 21.71
C VAL A 366 -5.66 -3.09 22.44
N ASN A 367 -4.84 -2.38 21.65
CA ASN A 367 -3.69 -1.65 22.18
C ASN A 367 -4.12 -0.37 22.95
N LYS A 368 -3.14 0.32 23.54
CA LYS A 368 -3.36 1.55 24.34
C LYS A 368 -3.97 2.74 23.57
N LYS A 369 -4.08 2.67 22.25
CA LYS A 369 -4.77 3.67 21.42
C LYS A 369 -6.20 3.26 21.04
N GLY A 370 -6.67 2.08 21.44
CA GLY A 370 -7.99 1.56 21.07
C GLY A 370 -8.02 0.91 19.68
N ILE A 371 -6.86 0.51 19.13
CA ILE A 371 -6.78 -0.12 17.81
C ILE A 371 -6.80 -1.65 18.03
N PRO A 372 -7.73 -2.39 17.42
CA PRO A 372 -7.78 -3.84 17.51
C PRO A 372 -6.70 -4.49 16.63
N SER A 373 -6.21 -5.66 17.00
CA SER A 373 -5.41 -6.55 16.14
C SER A 373 -6.25 -7.11 15.00
N LEU A 374 -5.63 -7.89 14.12
CA LEU A 374 -6.38 -8.84 13.28
C LEU A 374 -7.05 -9.91 14.16
N THR A 375 -8.14 -10.50 13.69
CA THR A 375 -8.81 -11.63 14.35
C THR A 375 -7.90 -12.86 14.34
N ALA A 376 -7.57 -13.38 15.52
CA ALA A 376 -6.96 -14.70 15.66
C ALA A 376 -8.06 -15.73 15.96
N SER A 377 -8.07 -16.85 15.25
CA SER A 377 -9.12 -17.87 15.35
C SER A 377 -8.50 -19.24 15.53
N ARG A 378 -8.99 -20.01 16.51
CA ARG A 378 -8.60 -21.41 16.75
C ARG A 378 -9.84 -22.25 17.01
N THR A 379 -9.86 -23.48 16.50
CA THR A 379 -10.96 -24.43 16.74
C THR A 379 -10.43 -25.65 17.47
N TYR A 380 -11.15 -26.04 18.52
CA TYR A 380 -10.81 -27.16 19.39
C TYR A 380 -11.98 -28.15 19.38
N THR A 381 -11.68 -29.44 19.24
CA THR A 381 -12.69 -30.50 19.33
C THR A 381 -12.31 -31.44 20.47
N ILE A 382 -13.17 -31.55 21.48
CA ILE A 382 -12.96 -32.43 22.63
C ILE A 382 -13.90 -33.64 22.49
N GLU A 383 -13.31 -34.81 22.26
CA GLU A 383 -14.00 -36.09 22.14
C GLU A 383 -13.48 -37.02 23.25
N ILE A 384 -14.20 -37.07 24.38
CA ILE A 384 -13.83 -37.93 25.50
C ILE A 384 -14.12 -39.39 25.11
N PRO A 385 -13.10 -40.27 25.04
CA PRO A 385 -13.32 -41.67 24.68
C PRO A 385 -14.13 -42.39 25.76
N ILE A 386 -15.17 -43.08 25.33
CA ILE A 386 -15.99 -43.97 26.19
C ILE A 386 -15.72 -45.43 25.82
N GLU A 387 -15.71 -46.29 26.83
CA GLU A 387 -15.57 -47.74 26.65
C GLU A 387 -16.79 -48.37 25.97
N ASP A 388 -16.58 -49.59 25.46
CA ASP A 388 -17.64 -50.42 24.90
C ASP A 388 -18.68 -50.83 25.96
N ALA A 389 -19.82 -51.36 25.50
CA ALA A 389 -20.89 -51.85 26.39
C ALA A 389 -20.38 -52.95 27.35
N PRO A 390 -20.82 -52.97 28.63
CA PRO A 390 -20.33 -53.94 29.60
C PRO A 390 -20.54 -55.39 29.16
N ALA A 391 -19.51 -56.21 29.29
CA ALA A 391 -19.64 -57.65 29.09
C ALA A 391 -20.40 -58.27 30.28
N VAL A 392 -21.67 -58.62 30.06
CA VAL A 392 -22.52 -59.34 31.01
C VAL A 392 -22.46 -60.84 30.73
N THR A 393 -22.20 -61.64 31.77
CA THR A 393 -22.25 -63.12 31.71
C THR A 393 -23.17 -63.67 32.80
N PRO A 394 -23.85 -64.82 32.59
CA PRO A 394 -23.82 -65.66 31.39
C PRO A 394 -24.62 -65.04 30.23
N SER A 395 -24.61 -65.69 29.07
CA SER A 395 -25.36 -65.21 27.89
C SER A 395 -26.88 -65.38 28.04
N THR A 396 -27.65 -64.66 27.22
CA THR A 396 -29.12 -64.82 27.10
C THR A 396 -29.48 -66.30 26.92
N GLY A 397 -30.40 -66.83 27.72
CA GLY A 397 -30.71 -68.26 27.72
C GLY A 397 -31.66 -68.72 28.83
N GLN A 398 -31.96 -70.02 28.81
CA GLN A 398 -32.69 -70.72 29.87
C GLN A 398 -31.72 -71.39 30.84
N TYR A 399 -32.06 -71.39 32.13
CA TYR A 399 -31.26 -71.91 33.23
C TYR A 399 -32.16 -72.76 34.15
N SER A 400 -31.66 -73.89 34.62
CA SER A 400 -32.35 -74.78 35.58
C SER A 400 -31.62 -74.94 36.91
N VAL A 401 -30.52 -74.20 37.10
CA VAL A 401 -29.73 -74.17 38.33
C VAL A 401 -29.50 -72.72 38.77
N PRO A 402 -29.39 -72.44 40.09
CA PRO A 402 -29.04 -71.12 40.59
C PRO A 402 -27.77 -70.60 39.93
N THR A 403 -27.88 -69.48 39.21
CA THR A 403 -26.81 -68.92 38.38
C THR A 403 -26.65 -67.45 38.71
N GLN A 404 -25.41 -66.97 38.77
CA GLN A 404 -25.11 -65.57 39.05
C GLN A 404 -24.78 -64.79 37.78
N ILE A 405 -25.34 -63.59 37.68
CA ILE A 405 -25.09 -62.62 36.63
C ILE A 405 -23.90 -61.76 37.08
N THR A 406 -22.86 -61.70 36.26
CA THR A 406 -21.66 -60.89 36.50
C THR A 406 -21.47 -59.88 35.37
N ILE A 407 -21.05 -58.68 35.76
CA ILE A 407 -20.68 -57.58 34.86
C ILE A 407 -19.16 -57.43 34.93
N GLN A 408 -18.50 -57.40 33.77
CA GLN A 408 -17.10 -56.96 33.68
C GLN A 408 -17.06 -55.43 33.72
N VAL A 409 -16.29 -54.89 34.66
CA VAL A 409 -16.19 -53.44 34.92
C VAL A 409 -14.71 -53.03 34.74
N PRO A 410 -14.38 -52.21 33.74
CA PRO A 410 -13.04 -51.64 33.58
C PRO A 410 -12.67 -50.70 34.74
N GLU A 411 -11.38 -50.42 34.93
CA GLU A 411 -10.94 -49.38 35.86
C GLU A 411 -11.48 -48.00 35.43
N GLY A 412 -11.85 -47.15 36.39
CA GLY A 412 -12.44 -45.82 36.12
C GLY A 412 -13.93 -45.83 35.77
N TYR A 413 -14.63 -46.97 35.88
CA TYR A 413 -16.06 -47.10 35.64
C TYR A 413 -16.81 -47.70 36.84
N THR A 414 -18.04 -47.24 37.04
CA THR A 414 -19.05 -47.87 37.92
C THR A 414 -20.15 -48.49 37.08
N ALA A 415 -20.44 -49.78 37.29
CA ALA A 415 -21.56 -50.45 36.63
C ALA A 415 -22.88 -50.20 37.37
N TYR A 416 -23.94 -49.92 36.61
CA TYR A 416 -25.31 -49.78 37.10
C TYR A 416 -26.23 -50.72 36.32
N TYR A 417 -27.21 -51.32 36.99
CA TYR A 417 -28.08 -52.32 36.37
C TYR A 417 -29.55 -52.25 36.81
N THR A 418 -30.38 -52.87 35.98
CA THR A 418 -31.82 -53.09 36.19
C THR A 418 -32.17 -54.53 35.81
N ILE A 419 -33.24 -55.07 36.41
CA ILE A 419 -33.71 -56.46 36.19
C ILE A 419 -35.08 -56.54 35.51
N ASP A 420 -35.78 -55.41 35.40
CA ASP A 420 -37.09 -55.23 34.79
C ASP A 420 -37.01 -54.82 33.30
N GLY A 421 -35.79 -54.70 32.76
CA GLY A 421 -35.54 -54.28 31.38
C GLY A 421 -35.60 -52.78 31.12
N THR A 422 -35.78 -51.94 32.15
CA THR A 422 -35.68 -50.48 32.01
C THR A 422 -34.23 -50.05 31.72
N THR A 423 -34.04 -48.88 31.11
CA THR A 423 -32.70 -48.36 30.82
C THR A 423 -31.99 -47.97 32.13
N PRO A 424 -30.85 -48.60 32.48
CA PRO A 424 -30.10 -48.25 33.68
C PRO A 424 -29.47 -46.85 33.55
N SER A 425 -29.28 -46.19 34.70
CA SER A 425 -28.68 -44.86 34.83
C SER A 425 -27.92 -44.76 36.15
N ALA A 426 -27.29 -43.61 36.44
CA ALA A 426 -26.64 -43.36 37.73
C ALA A 426 -27.60 -43.39 38.95
N ALA A 427 -28.92 -43.39 38.72
CA ALA A 427 -29.94 -43.57 39.76
C ALA A 427 -30.42 -45.02 39.92
N SER A 428 -29.93 -45.96 39.10
CA SER A 428 -30.25 -47.39 39.18
C SER A 428 -29.39 -48.11 40.23
N THR A 429 -29.57 -49.42 40.40
CA THR A 429 -28.80 -50.19 41.38
C THR A 429 -27.33 -50.27 40.98
N PRO A 430 -26.37 -49.86 41.84
CA PRO A 430 -24.95 -50.03 41.55
C PRO A 430 -24.56 -51.50 41.70
N TYR A 431 -23.74 -51.99 40.77
CA TYR A 431 -23.21 -53.36 40.80
C TYR A 431 -21.96 -53.42 41.70
N THR A 432 -22.09 -54.13 42.82
CA THR A 432 -21.02 -54.30 43.82
C THR A 432 -20.39 -55.70 43.82
N GLY A 433 -20.90 -56.60 42.98
CA GLY A 433 -20.49 -58.00 42.89
C GLY A 433 -21.55 -58.85 42.17
N PRO A 434 -21.33 -60.17 42.01
CA PRO A 434 -22.25 -61.07 41.32
C PRO A 434 -23.69 -60.98 41.86
N VAL A 435 -24.66 -60.93 40.95
CA VAL A 435 -26.09 -60.78 41.25
C VAL A 435 -26.78 -62.13 41.00
N ASP A 436 -27.49 -62.67 41.99
CA ASP A 436 -28.28 -63.89 41.80
C ASP A 436 -29.40 -63.67 40.76
N MET A 437 -29.52 -64.58 39.80
CA MET A 437 -30.56 -64.55 38.78
C MET A 437 -31.95 -64.81 39.41
N PRO A 438 -32.93 -63.91 39.26
CA PRO A 438 -34.29 -64.16 39.75
C PRO A 438 -34.97 -65.31 39.01
N GLU A 439 -35.84 -66.04 39.71
CA GLU A 439 -36.70 -67.07 39.12
C GLU A 439 -37.73 -66.45 38.15
N GLY A 440 -38.04 -67.16 37.07
CA GLY A 440 -38.88 -66.67 35.98
C GLY A 440 -38.10 -65.83 34.95
N SER A 441 -38.84 -64.99 34.21
CA SER A 441 -38.29 -64.19 33.11
C SER A 441 -37.72 -62.85 33.62
N THR A 442 -36.42 -62.66 33.44
CA THR A 442 -35.67 -61.46 33.87
C THR A 442 -35.01 -60.78 32.67
N ILE A 443 -35.24 -59.48 32.49
CA ILE A 443 -34.56 -58.68 31.46
C ILE A 443 -33.47 -57.84 32.14
N PHE A 444 -32.29 -58.43 32.27
CA PHE A 444 -31.14 -57.75 32.85
C PHE A 444 -30.58 -56.71 31.89
N SER A 445 -30.45 -55.46 32.32
CA SER A 445 -29.84 -54.39 31.53
C SER A 445 -28.74 -53.71 32.34
N ALA A 446 -27.56 -53.52 31.75
CA ALA A 446 -26.38 -52.96 32.41
C ALA A 446 -25.74 -51.85 31.59
N VAL A 447 -25.19 -50.85 32.27
CA VAL A 447 -24.40 -49.75 31.70
C VAL A 447 -23.19 -49.48 32.58
N LEU A 448 -22.09 -49.02 31.98
CA LEU A 448 -20.93 -48.50 32.70
C LEU A 448 -21.00 -46.97 32.68
N ILE A 449 -20.67 -46.34 33.80
CA ILE A 449 -20.61 -44.87 33.93
C ILE A 449 -19.23 -44.50 34.44
N ASN A 450 -18.50 -43.64 33.71
CA ASN A 450 -17.18 -43.17 34.14
C ASN A 450 -17.26 -42.02 35.17
N ASP A 451 -16.11 -41.64 35.72
CA ASP A 451 -16.01 -40.53 36.68
C ASP A 451 -16.47 -39.16 36.12
N ALA A 452 -16.48 -38.99 34.79
CA ALA A 452 -17.04 -37.81 34.10
C ALA A 452 -18.57 -37.90 33.86
N GLY A 453 -19.24 -38.93 34.39
CA GLY A 453 -20.69 -39.13 34.26
C GLY A 453 -21.15 -39.64 32.89
N LYS A 454 -20.23 -40.04 32.00
CA LYS A 454 -20.56 -40.57 30.67
C LYS A 454 -20.95 -42.04 30.75
N MET A 455 -22.03 -42.37 30.05
CA MET A 455 -22.59 -43.71 29.98
C MET A 455 -22.15 -44.43 28.70
N THR A 456 -21.74 -45.69 28.83
CA THR A 456 -21.52 -46.57 27.66
C THR A 456 -22.84 -46.95 26.99
N GLN A 457 -22.78 -47.71 25.89
CA GLN A 457 -23.98 -48.40 25.41
C GLN A 457 -24.49 -49.42 26.46
N VAL A 458 -25.79 -49.71 26.42
CA VAL A 458 -26.47 -50.60 27.37
C VAL A 458 -26.44 -52.05 26.88
N THR A 459 -25.84 -52.95 27.66
CA THR A 459 -25.95 -54.39 27.42
C THR A 459 -27.24 -54.93 28.01
N LYS A 460 -28.13 -55.45 27.16
CA LYS A 460 -29.36 -56.15 27.58
C LYS A 460 -29.22 -57.67 27.40
N ARG A 461 -29.64 -58.43 28.40
CA ARG A 461 -29.70 -59.91 28.42
C ARG A 461 -31.11 -60.34 28.84
N ASN A 462 -31.57 -61.46 28.30
CA ASN A 462 -32.86 -62.05 28.66
C ASN A 462 -32.60 -63.43 29.28
N TYR A 463 -33.10 -63.63 30.48
CA TYR A 463 -32.87 -64.84 31.27
C TYR A 463 -34.21 -65.46 31.64
N LEU A 464 -34.28 -66.79 31.59
CA LEU A 464 -35.37 -67.56 32.17
C LEU A 464 -34.77 -68.59 33.11
N LEU A 465 -35.03 -68.45 34.41
CA LEU A 465 -34.63 -69.44 35.43
C LEU A 465 -35.86 -70.20 35.91
N GLU A 466 -35.91 -71.50 35.65
CA GLU A 466 -37.00 -72.40 36.06
C GLU A 466 -36.40 -73.66 36.69
N TYR A 467 -36.75 -73.96 37.94
CA TYR A 467 -36.29 -75.17 38.62
C TYR A 467 -37.08 -76.41 38.15
N GLU A 468 -36.39 -77.54 37.94
CA GLU A 468 -36.99 -78.84 37.58
C GLU A 468 -37.67 -79.55 38.76
#